data_AF-A0A1A2RFG6-F1
#
_entry.id   AF-A0A1A2RFG6-F1
#
_cell.length_a   1.000
_cell.length_b   1.000
_cell.length_c   1.000
_cell.angle_alpha   90.00
_cell.angle_beta   90.00
_cell.angle_gamma   90.00
#
_symmetry.space_group_name_H-M   'P 1'
#
loop_
_entity.id
_entity.type
_entity.pdbx_description
1 polymer ?
#
loop_
_entity_poly.entity_id
_entity_poly.type
_entity_poly.pdbx_seq_one_letter_code
_entity_poly.pdbx_strand_id
1 'polypeptide(L)'
;MKTELKWVEPFEGHLHANIDDRSEYRVHAVSTGGFRAERVDDGLVHHGLGRAASAAEAQAICQDLHTRAVRHAAWEAYMAENDPPGWE
;
A
#
# COMPACT_ATOMS: atom_id res chain seq x y z
N MET A 1 5.90 -11.06 -10.67
CA MET A 1 5.06 -11.02 -9.45
C MET A 1 3.84 -10.15 -9.74
N LYS A 2 2.65 -10.54 -9.29
CA LYS A 2 1.46 -9.70 -9.43
C LYS A 2 1.62 -8.50 -8.50
N THR A 3 1.87 -7.33 -9.08
CA THR A 3 2.05 -6.03 -8.42
C THR A 3 0.73 -5.37 -8.01
N GLU A 4 -0.41 -5.94 -8.40
CA GLU A 4 -1.72 -5.32 -8.24
C GLU A 4 -2.38 -5.76 -6.93
N LEU A 5 -2.83 -4.78 -6.15
CA LEU A 5 -3.59 -4.99 -4.92
C LEU A 5 -4.95 -5.59 -5.23
N LYS A 6 -5.30 -6.65 -4.51
CA LYS A 6 -6.61 -7.29 -4.62
C LYS A 6 -7.52 -6.74 -3.53
N TRP A 7 -8.52 -5.97 -3.94
CA TRP A 7 -9.46 -5.33 -3.03
C TRP A 7 -10.63 -6.25 -2.68
N VAL A 8 -10.99 -6.24 -1.40
CA VAL A 8 -12.21 -6.85 -0.84
C VAL A 8 -12.96 -5.75 -0.11
N GLU A 9 -14.28 -5.71 -0.26
CA GLU A 9 -15.16 -4.77 0.44
C GLU A 9 -15.97 -5.53 1.49
N PRO A 10 -15.47 -5.68 2.73
CA PRO A 10 -16.21 -6.36 3.80
C PRO A 10 -17.50 -5.63 4.20
N PHE A 11 -17.52 -4.30 4.09
CA PHE A 11 -18.67 -3.44 4.39
C PHE A 11 -18.69 -2.29 3.38
N GLU A 12 -19.88 -1.76 3.10
CA GLU A 12 -20.05 -0.65 2.16
C GLU A 12 -19.13 0.53 2.53
N GLY A 13 -18.30 0.94 1.58
CA GLY A 13 -17.37 2.06 1.76
C GLY A 13 -16.14 1.72 2.58
N HIS A 14 -15.88 0.44 2.89
CA HIS A 14 -14.67 -0.05 3.56
C HIS A 14 -14.01 -1.13 2.71
N LEU A 15 -12.85 -0.81 2.13
CA LEU A 15 -12.11 -1.67 1.22
C LEU A 15 -10.76 -2.03 1.81
N HIS A 16 -10.37 -3.29 1.64
CA HIS A 16 -9.17 -3.88 2.21
C HIS A 16 -8.39 -4.59 1.12
N ALA A 17 -7.06 -4.51 1.17
CA ALA A 17 -6.18 -5.27 0.30
C ALA A 17 -4.99 -5.81 1.11
N ASN A 18 -4.96 -7.12 1.33
CA ASN A 18 -3.86 -7.78 2.03
C ASN A 18 -2.59 -7.77 1.19
N ILE A 19 -1.47 -7.42 1.82
CA ILE A 19 -0.13 -7.42 1.22
C ILE A 19 0.56 -8.73 1.57
N ASP A 20 0.50 -9.12 2.84
CA ASP A 20 1.04 -10.34 3.43
C ASP A 20 0.21 -10.73 4.68
N ASP A 21 0.70 -11.68 5.48
CA ASP A 21 0.00 -12.21 6.67
C ASP A 21 -0.15 -11.19 7.80
N ARG A 22 0.60 -10.09 7.77
CA ARG A 22 0.70 -9.09 8.85
C ARG A 22 0.31 -7.69 8.40
N SER A 23 0.25 -7.46 7.08
CA SER A 23 0.14 -6.12 6.50
C SER A 23 -1.00 -6.03 5.50
N GLU A 24 -1.78 -4.95 5.56
CA GLU A 24 -2.85 -4.65 4.62
C GLU A 24 -2.95 -3.15 4.31
N TYR A 25 -3.51 -2.82 3.15
CA TYR A 25 -4.01 -1.49 2.85
C TYR A 25 -5.50 -1.42 3.11
N ARG A 26 -5.96 -0.30 3.67
CA ARG A 26 -7.37 -0.02 3.87
C ARG A 26 -7.76 1.29 3.19
N VAL A 27 -8.94 1.30 2.60
CA VAL A 27 -9.60 2.49 2.08
C VAL A 27 -10.96 2.58 2.75
N HIS A 28 -11.28 3.69 3.40
CA HIS A 28 -12.60 3.85 4.00
C HIS A 28 -13.17 5.25 3.83
N ALA A 29 -14.50 5.33 3.73
CA ALA A 29 -15.22 6.59 3.69
C ALA A 29 -15.04 7.36 5.01
N VAL A 30 -14.83 8.68 4.93
CA VAL A 30 -14.60 9.54 6.09
C VAL A 30 -15.86 10.35 6.36
N SER A 31 -16.23 10.53 7.63
CA SER A 31 -17.43 11.29 8.04
C SER A 31 -17.43 12.75 7.55
N THR A 32 -16.25 13.33 7.31
CA THR A 32 -16.09 14.69 6.75
C THR A 32 -16.22 14.74 5.22
N GLY A 33 -16.56 13.61 4.57
CA GLY A 33 -16.56 13.44 3.13
C GLY A 33 -15.24 12.88 2.59
N GLY A 34 -15.35 12.19 1.44
CA GLY A 34 -14.23 11.56 0.74
C GLY A 34 -13.80 10.22 1.34
N PHE A 35 -12.64 9.75 0.90
CA PHE A 35 -12.04 8.48 1.31
C PHE A 35 -10.64 8.69 1.88
N ARG A 36 -10.25 7.83 2.81
CA ARG A 36 -8.90 7.79 3.37
C ARG A 36 -8.19 6.51 2.96
N ALA A 37 -6.94 6.64 2.54
CA ALA A 37 -6.01 5.54 2.33
C ALA A 37 -5.14 5.34 3.58
N GLU A 38 -5.02 4.11 4.04
CA GLU A 38 -4.24 3.71 5.22
C GLU A 38 -3.47 2.42 4.96
N ARG A 39 -2.37 2.27 5.69
CA ARG A 39 -1.66 0.99 5.82
C ARG A 39 -1.84 0.50 7.25
N VAL A 40 -2.02 -0.79 7.41
CA VAL A 40 -2.10 -1.44 8.71
C VAL A 40 -1.04 -2.52 8.73
N ASP A 41 -0.12 -2.43 9.69
CA ASP A 41 0.94 -3.40 9.90
C ASP A 41 0.78 -3.94 11.33
N ASP A 42 0.62 -5.25 11.51
CA ASP A 42 0.43 -5.88 12.84
C ASP A 42 -0.74 -5.33 13.65
N GLY A 43 -1.80 -4.89 12.96
CA GLY A 43 -2.94 -4.22 13.58
C GLY A 43 -2.67 -2.77 13.99
N LEU A 44 -1.46 -2.25 13.78
CA LEU A 44 -1.14 -0.84 13.97
C LEU A 44 -1.50 -0.06 12.70
N VAL A 45 -2.34 0.96 12.86
CA VAL A 45 -2.80 1.78 11.74
C VAL A 45 -1.86 2.95 11.49
N HIS A 46 -1.32 3.03 10.29
CA HIS A 46 -0.52 4.13 9.79
C HIS A 46 -1.45 5.14 9.12
N HIS A 47 -2.03 6.03 9.94
CA HIS A 47 -2.90 7.10 9.50
C HIS A 47 -2.08 8.16 8.73
N GLY A 48 -1.96 8.05 7.41
CA GLY A 48 -1.20 9.07 6.69
C GLY A 48 -0.88 8.84 5.23
N LEU A 49 -1.43 7.82 4.57
CA LEU A 49 -1.11 7.63 3.15
C LEU A 49 -1.73 8.71 2.28
N GLY A 50 -2.96 9.13 2.60
CA GLY A 50 -3.62 10.26 1.96
C GLY A 50 -5.13 10.28 2.12
N ARG A 51 -5.74 11.37 1.66
CA ARG A 51 -7.19 11.48 1.46
C ARG A 51 -7.47 11.71 -0.02
N ALA A 52 -8.60 11.21 -0.49
CA ALA A 52 -9.05 11.39 -1.86
C ALA A 52 -10.56 11.65 -1.92
N ALA A 53 -11.04 12.15 -3.06
CA ALA A 53 -12.46 12.43 -3.25
C ALA A 53 -13.25 11.13 -3.50
N SER A 54 -12.61 10.11 -4.09
CA SER A 54 -13.23 8.83 -4.42
C SER A 54 -12.45 7.62 -3.86
N ALA A 55 -13.14 6.49 -3.74
CA ALA A 55 -12.53 5.23 -3.33
C ALA A 55 -11.42 4.80 -4.31
N ALA A 56 -11.66 4.96 -5.61
CA ALA A 56 -10.70 4.59 -6.66
C ALA A 56 -9.39 5.38 -6.56
N GLU A 57 -9.46 6.68 -6.28
CA GLU A 57 -8.26 7.50 -6.08
C GLU A 57 -7.51 7.11 -4.79
N ALA A 58 -8.23 6.80 -3.71
CA ALA A 58 -7.60 6.30 -2.48
C ALA A 58 -6.95 4.93 -2.69
N GLN A 59 -7.58 4.03 -3.46
CA GLN A 59 -6.97 2.77 -3.88
C GLN A 59 -5.71 2.99 -4.73
N ALA A 60 -5.73 3.98 -5.63
CA ALA A 60 -4.57 4.32 -6.45
C ALA A 60 -3.38 4.82 -5.61
N ILE A 61 -3.63 5.58 -4.54
CA ILE A 61 -2.60 5.96 -3.57
C ILE A 61 -1.95 4.73 -2.94
N CYS A 62 -2.75 3.78 -2.45
CA CYS A 62 -2.25 2.53 -1.89
C CYS A 62 -1.46 1.71 -2.93
N GLN A 63 -1.95 1.65 -4.16
CA GLN A 63 -1.33 0.91 -5.27
C GLN A 63 0.04 1.50 -5.65
N ASP A 64 0.17 2.82 -5.72
CA ASP A 64 1.44 3.48 -6.01
C ASP A 64 2.47 3.18 -4.91
N LEU A 65 2.08 3.33 -3.64
CA LEU A 65 2.94 3.02 -2.50
C LEU A 65 3.39 1.56 -2.48
N HIS A 66 2.46 0.63 -2.73
CA HIS A 66 2.79 -0.79 -2.83
C HIS A 66 3.80 -1.05 -3.95
N THR A 67 3.57 -0.46 -5.13
CA THR A 67 4.46 -0.62 -6.29
C THR A 67 5.86 -0.10 -6.00
N ARG A 68 5.98 1.05 -5.33
CA ARG A 68 7.27 1.62 -4.92
C ARG A 68 7.99 0.72 -3.90
N ALA A 69 7.27 0.21 -2.91
CA ALA A 69 7.84 -0.70 -1.91
C ALA A 69 8.35 -2.00 -2.54
N VAL A 70 7.58 -2.62 -3.43
CA VAL A 70 7.99 -3.84 -4.15
C VAL A 70 9.22 -3.59 -5.01
N ARG A 71 9.27 -2.45 -5.73
CA ARG A 71 10.45 -2.08 -6.53
C ARG A 71 11.68 -1.86 -5.68
N HIS A 72 11.53 -1.19 -4.53
CA HIS A 72 12.63 -0.98 -3.59
C HIS A 72 13.18 -2.31 -3.05
N ALA A 73 12.30 -3.20 -2.58
CA ALA A 73 12.71 -4.51 -2.08
C ALA A 73 13.41 -5.36 -3.16
N ALA A 74 12.93 -5.31 -4.41
CA ALA A 74 13.58 -5.99 -5.53
C ALA A 74 14.97 -5.42 -5.82
N TRP A 75 15.14 -4.10 -5.72
CA TRP A 75 16.44 -3.44 -5.86
C TRP A 75 17.39 -3.80 -4.72
N GLU A 76 16.93 -3.78 -3.47
CA GLU A 76 17.75 -4.18 -2.31
C GLU A 76 18.21 -5.65 -2.42
N ALA A 77 17.32 -6.56 -2.83
CA ALA A 77 17.68 -7.95 -3.07
C ALA A 77 18.73 -8.08 -4.18
N TYR A 78 18.57 -7.35 -5.29
CA TYR A 78 19.56 -7.32 -6.36
C TYR A 78 20.93 -6.82 -5.88
N MET A 79 20.97 -5.73 -5.11
CA MET A 79 22.21 -5.16 -4.58
C MET A 79 22.88 -6.06 -3.54
N ALA A 80 22.11 -6.83 -2.77
CA ALA A 80 22.66 -7.80 -1.82
C ALA A 80 23.28 -9.01 -2.53
N GLU A 81 22.70 -9.43 -3.65
CA GLU A 81 23.20 -10.55 -4.47
C GLU A 81 24.36 -10.15 -5.39
N ASN A 82 24.44 -8.88 -5.77
CA ASN A 82 25.42 -8.35 -6.71
C ASN A 82 26.18 -7.24 -6.00
N ASP A 83 27.39 -7.55 -5.48
CA ASP A 83 28.30 -6.60 -4.83
C ASP A 83 28.35 -5.31 -5.67
N PRO A 84 27.65 -4.25 -5.23
CA PRO A 84 27.41 -3.12 -6.10
C PRO A 84 28.74 -2.46 -6.40
N PRO A 85 28.95 -1.96 -7.63
CA PRO A 85 30.23 -1.36 -8.00
C PRO A 85 30.57 -0.30 -6.96
N GLY A 86 31.64 -0.57 -6.19
CA GLY A 86 32.19 0.38 -5.24
C GLY A 86 32.45 1.67 -5.98
N TRP A 87 31.97 2.78 -5.44
CA TRP A 87 32.43 4.10 -5.83
C TRP A 87 33.89 4.24 -5.37
N GLU A 88 34.82 3.69 -6.17
CA GLU A 88 36.24 4.03 -6.12
C GLU A 88 36.56 5.16 -7.11
#